data_AF-A0A239BLE5-F1
#
_entry.id   AF-A0A239BLE5-F1
#
_cell.length_a   1.000
_cell.length_b   1.000
_cell.length_c   1.000
_cell.angle_alpha   90.00
_cell.angle_beta   90.00
_cell.angle_gamma   90.00
#
_symmetry.space_group_name_H-M   'P 1'
#
loop_
_entity.id
_entity.type
_entity.pdbx_description
1 polymer ?
#
loop_
_entity_poly.entity_id
_entity_poly.type
_entity_poly.pdbx_seq_one_letter_code
_entity_poly.pdbx_strand_id
1 'polypeptide(L)'
;MIKHMKYAFSQYGIQEKKGTKNNPEVIKYFKELGYKGKQLKEETAWCSAFVNWVFKMSDAPYTGKLDARSWLELGMETNNPQLGDVVVFWEESKRSKRGHVGFYINQIDDEVFVLGGNQNNQVNISSYPVSKLLGYRVII
;
A
#
# COMPACT_ATOMS: atom_id res chain seq x y z
N MET A 1 -13.92 14.64 -2.97
CA MET A 1 -14.03 13.28 -3.54
C MET A 1 -12.65 12.64 -3.48
N ILE A 2 -12.51 11.48 -2.85
CA ILE A 2 -11.21 10.84 -2.59
C ILE A 2 -10.69 10.21 -3.89
N LYS A 3 -10.00 11.01 -4.72
CA LYS A 3 -9.62 10.66 -6.10
C LYS A 3 -8.81 9.37 -6.18
N HIS A 4 -7.90 9.17 -5.23
CA HIS A 4 -7.04 7.99 -5.17
C HIS A 4 -7.78 6.70 -4.88
N MET A 5 -8.87 6.75 -4.11
CA MET A 5 -9.65 5.54 -3.86
C MET A 5 -10.33 5.01 -5.12
N LYS A 6 -10.66 5.86 -6.11
CA LYS A 6 -11.15 5.38 -7.41
C LYS A 6 -10.10 4.54 -8.14
N TYR A 7 -8.84 5.01 -8.16
CA TYR A 7 -7.74 4.25 -8.73
C TYR A 7 -7.46 2.98 -7.92
N ALA A 8 -7.42 3.06 -6.59
CA ALA A 8 -7.19 1.89 -5.74
C ALA A 8 -8.24 0.79 -5.97
N PHE A 9 -9.54 1.13 -5.94
CA PHE A 9 -10.61 0.17 -6.17
C PHE A 9 -10.66 -0.36 -7.61
N SER A 10 -10.25 0.43 -8.61
CA SER A 10 -10.15 -0.06 -10.00
C SER A 10 -9.17 -1.22 -10.16
N GLN A 11 -8.26 -1.41 -9.19
CA GLN A 11 -7.27 -2.48 -9.17
C GLN A 11 -7.69 -3.68 -8.32
N TYR A 12 -8.86 -3.63 -7.68
CA TYR A 12 -9.32 -4.70 -6.81
C TYR A 12 -9.34 -6.04 -7.54
N GLY A 13 -8.79 -7.07 -6.91
CA GLY A 13 -8.70 -8.42 -7.45
C GLY A 13 -7.42 -8.71 -8.23
N ILE A 14 -6.59 -7.73 -8.59
CA ILE A 14 -5.33 -7.95 -9.31
C ILE A 14 -4.35 -8.76 -8.46
N GLN A 15 -3.79 -9.83 -9.03
CA GLN A 15 -2.85 -10.75 -8.37
C GLN A 15 -1.52 -10.80 -9.10
N GLU A 16 -0.39 -11.13 -8.45
CA GLU A 16 0.91 -11.22 -9.14
C GLU A 16 1.03 -12.40 -10.13
N LYS A 17 0.11 -13.37 -10.08
CA LYS A 17 0.15 -14.71 -10.72
C LYS A 17 1.38 -15.54 -10.31
N LYS A 18 1.14 -16.78 -9.87
CA LYS A 18 2.19 -17.79 -9.65
C LYS A 18 2.56 -18.45 -10.98
N GLY A 19 3.83 -18.37 -11.41
CA GLY A 19 4.34 -19.04 -12.62
C GLY A 19 5.53 -18.33 -13.29
N THR A 20 5.88 -18.73 -14.51
CA THR A 20 7.03 -18.20 -15.28
C THR A 20 6.83 -16.80 -15.87
N LYS A 21 5.66 -16.18 -15.67
CA LYS A 21 5.32 -14.84 -16.18
C LYS A 21 4.68 -14.01 -15.06
N ASN A 22 5.36 -12.95 -14.65
CA ASN A 22 4.83 -11.92 -13.74
C ASN A 22 3.56 -11.29 -14.36
N ASN A 23 2.55 -10.98 -13.52
CA ASN A 23 1.37 -10.25 -14.01
C ASN A 23 1.79 -8.84 -14.50
N PRO A 24 1.51 -8.48 -15.77
CA PRO A 24 1.81 -7.14 -16.30
C PRO A 24 1.19 -6.02 -15.46
N GLU A 25 0.05 -6.28 -14.80
CA GLU A 25 -0.64 -5.31 -13.96
C GLU A 25 0.09 -5.01 -12.65
N VAL A 26 0.87 -5.95 -12.10
CA VAL A 26 1.73 -5.65 -10.94
C VAL A 26 3.01 -4.97 -11.42
N ILE A 27 3.58 -5.42 -12.54
CA ILE A 27 4.77 -4.81 -13.15
C ILE A 27 4.53 -3.33 -13.50
N LYS A 28 3.32 -2.95 -13.94
CA LYS A 28 3.03 -1.56 -14.32
C LYS A 28 3.24 -0.59 -13.16
N TYR A 29 2.92 -0.97 -11.92
CA TYR A 29 3.09 -0.11 -10.74
C TYR A 29 4.54 0.34 -10.61
N PHE A 30 5.47 -0.60 -10.77
CA PHE A 30 6.90 -0.33 -10.73
C PHE A 30 7.39 0.47 -11.94
N LYS A 31 6.98 0.09 -13.16
CA LYS A 31 7.41 0.76 -14.40
C LYS A 31 7.00 2.23 -14.42
N GLU A 32 5.76 2.51 -14.02
CA GLU A 32 5.25 3.88 -13.91
C GLU A 32 6.03 4.71 -12.89
N LEU A 33 6.58 4.09 -11.85
CA LEU A 33 7.45 4.76 -10.88
C LEU A 33 8.92 4.83 -11.31
N GLY A 34 9.27 4.31 -12.50
CA GLY A 34 10.62 4.32 -13.04
C GLY A 34 11.51 3.15 -12.60
N TYR A 35 10.98 2.17 -11.86
CA TYR A 35 11.74 1.01 -11.40
C TYR A 35 11.95 -0.03 -12.51
N LYS A 36 13.11 -0.72 -12.48
CA LYS A 36 13.54 -1.68 -13.51
C LYS A 36 14.26 -2.88 -12.89
N GLY A 37 14.34 -3.99 -13.64
CA GLY A 37 15.19 -5.12 -13.29
C GLY A 37 14.73 -5.90 -12.05
N LYS A 38 15.64 -6.18 -11.11
CA LYS A 38 15.41 -7.08 -9.96
C LYS A 38 14.30 -6.58 -9.02
N GLN A 39 14.08 -5.27 -8.96
CA GLN A 39 13.03 -4.63 -8.13
C GLN A 39 11.61 -5.06 -8.51
N LEU A 40 11.42 -5.61 -9.72
CA LEU A 40 10.13 -6.13 -10.21
C LEU A 40 9.78 -7.53 -9.67
N LYS A 41 10.67 -8.15 -8.89
CA LYS A 41 10.56 -9.54 -8.43
C LYS A 41 10.48 -9.70 -6.92
N GLU A 42 10.53 -8.61 -6.16
CA GLU A 42 10.47 -8.68 -4.71
C GLU A 42 8.99 -8.62 -4.28
N GLU A 43 8.46 -9.76 -3.86
CA GLU A 43 7.06 -9.92 -3.43
C GLU A 43 6.70 -8.87 -2.37
N THR A 44 7.56 -8.63 -1.38
CA THR A 44 7.31 -7.66 -0.29
C THR A 44 7.31 -6.19 -0.74
N ALA A 45 7.77 -5.89 -1.95
CA ALA A 45 7.94 -4.51 -2.43
C ALA A 45 6.67 -3.91 -3.07
N TRP A 46 5.69 -4.73 -3.49
CA TRP A 46 4.61 -4.22 -4.33
C TRP A 46 3.42 -3.63 -3.58
N CYS A 47 3.33 -3.78 -2.25
CA CYS A 47 2.36 -3.01 -1.45
C CYS A 47 2.63 -1.50 -1.58
N SER A 48 3.88 -1.07 -1.37
CA SER A 48 4.25 0.35 -1.53
C SER A 48 4.25 0.76 -3.00
N ALA A 49 4.64 -0.11 -3.94
CA ALA A 49 4.54 0.20 -5.37
C ALA A 49 3.09 0.51 -5.77
N PHE A 50 2.12 -0.28 -5.29
CA PHE A 50 0.70 -0.06 -5.52
C PHE A 50 0.23 1.29 -4.96
N VAL A 51 0.53 1.59 -3.69
CA VAL A 51 0.11 2.86 -3.06
C VAL A 51 0.74 4.06 -3.77
N ASN A 52 2.02 3.99 -4.13
CA ASN A 52 2.70 5.02 -4.91
C ASN A 52 2.05 5.21 -6.29
N TRP A 53 1.76 4.12 -7.01
CA TRP A 53 1.09 4.19 -8.30
C TRP A 53 -0.30 4.84 -8.18
N VAL A 54 -1.08 4.48 -7.16
CA VAL A 54 -2.40 5.06 -6.92
C VAL A 54 -2.32 6.57 -6.71
N PHE A 55 -1.40 7.06 -5.87
CA PHE A 55 -1.22 8.51 -5.66
C PHE A 55 -0.67 9.21 -6.90
N LYS A 56 0.28 8.60 -7.62
CA LYS A 56 0.77 9.11 -8.91
C LYS A 56 -0.37 9.32 -9.91
N MET A 57 -1.23 8.31 -10.10
CA MET A 57 -2.39 8.40 -11.00
C MET A 57 -3.41 9.45 -10.55
N SER A 58 -3.41 9.78 -9.26
CA SER A 58 -4.31 10.76 -8.67
C SER A 58 -3.74 12.17 -8.70
N ASP A 59 -2.51 12.37 -9.20
CA ASP A 59 -1.80 13.65 -9.15
C ASP A 59 -1.66 14.17 -7.71
N ALA A 60 -1.33 13.27 -6.80
CA ALA A 60 -1.16 13.54 -5.37
C ALA A 60 0.26 13.16 -4.91
N PRO A 61 0.77 13.75 -3.82
CA PRO A 61 2.10 13.42 -3.31
C PRO A 61 2.28 11.92 -3.01
N TYR A 62 3.45 11.39 -3.32
CA TYR A 62 3.81 9.99 -3.08
C TYR A 62 5.30 9.87 -2.70
N THR A 63 5.68 8.80 -1.99
CA THR A 63 7.04 8.67 -1.45
C THR A 63 8.08 8.34 -2.52
N GLY A 64 7.64 7.69 -3.60
CA GLY A 64 8.48 7.14 -4.65
C GLY A 64 9.38 6.00 -4.18
N LYS A 65 9.16 5.46 -2.97
CA LYS A 65 9.99 4.41 -2.35
C LYS A 65 9.19 3.11 -2.20
N LEU A 66 9.85 1.97 -2.42
CA LEU A 66 9.25 0.64 -2.24
C LEU A 66 9.13 0.18 -0.78
N ASP A 67 9.77 0.88 0.15
CA ASP A 67 9.64 0.60 1.58
C ASP A 67 8.31 1.14 2.12
N ALA A 68 7.47 0.25 2.67
CA ALA A 68 6.20 0.59 3.29
C ALA A 68 6.34 1.63 4.41
N ARG A 69 7.42 1.58 5.20
CA ARG A 69 7.62 2.51 6.32
C ARG A 69 7.95 3.92 5.88
N SER A 70 8.40 4.12 4.63
CA SER A 70 8.67 5.45 4.10
C SER A 70 7.43 6.37 4.09
N TRP A 71 6.23 5.78 4.10
CA TRP A 71 4.98 6.52 4.17
C TRP A 71 4.78 7.25 5.50
N LEU A 72 5.43 6.82 6.58
CA LEU A 72 5.40 7.52 7.88
C LEU A 72 6.02 8.92 7.83
N GLU A 73 6.79 9.24 6.79
CA GLU A 73 7.46 10.53 6.61
C GLU A 73 6.71 11.47 5.65
N LEU A 74 5.56 11.05 5.11
CA LEU A 74 4.78 11.82 4.14
C LEU A 74 3.38 12.14 4.67
N GLY A 75 2.94 13.38 4.46
CA GLY A 75 1.63 13.86 4.91
C GLY A 75 1.60 14.17 6.39
N MET A 76 0.39 14.30 6.94
CA MET A 76 0.15 14.63 8.35
C MET A 76 -0.22 13.39 9.16
N GLU A 77 0.34 13.23 10.34
CA GLU A 77 -0.07 12.20 11.30
C GLU A 77 -1.50 12.42 11.80
N THR A 78 -2.25 11.34 11.98
CA THR A 78 -3.59 11.37 12.58
C THR A 78 -3.85 10.15 13.45
N ASN A 79 -4.67 10.33 14.49
CA ASN A 79 -5.25 9.26 15.31
C ASN A 79 -6.74 9.04 15.00
N ASN A 80 -7.29 9.81 14.06
CA ASN A 80 -8.68 9.69 13.61
C ASN A 80 -8.69 9.52 12.08
N PRO A 81 -8.28 8.33 11.58
CA PRO A 81 -8.15 8.09 10.15
C PRO A 81 -9.52 8.12 9.45
N GLN A 82 -9.52 8.62 8.23
CA GLN A 82 -10.66 8.61 7.33
C GLN A 82 -10.43 7.65 6.16
N LEU A 83 -11.51 7.25 5.51
CA LEU A 83 -11.45 6.42 4.30
C LEU A 83 -10.43 6.99 3.30
N GLY A 84 -9.45 6.17 2.92
CA GLY A 84 -8.39 6.53 1.99
C GLY A 84 -7.13 7.11 2.62
N ASP A 85 -7.09 7.36 3.93
CA ASP A 85 -5.83 7.70 4.59
C ASP A 85 -4.84 6.54 4.46
N VAL A 86 -3.56 6.86 4.42
CA VAL A 86 -2.52 5.84 4.37
C VAL A 86 -2.37 5.24 5.76
N VAL A 87 -2.30 3.91 5.81
CA VAL A 87 -2.02 3.17 7.04
C VAL A 87 -0.77 2.33 6.88
N VAL A 88 0.10 2.34 7.89
CA VAL A 88 1.36 1.61 7.89
C VAL A 88 1.41 0.65 9.08
N PHE A 89 1.81 -0.59 8.83
CA PHE A 89 1.99 -1.64 9.85
C PHE A 89 3.42 -2.15 9.87
N TRP A 90 3.83 -2.73 11.00
CA TRP A 90 5.01 -3.60 11.06
C TRP A 90 4.62 -5.05 10.73
N GLU A 91 5.54 -5.81 10.14
CA GLU A 91 5.31 -7.23 9.80
C GLU A 91 5.93 -8.19 10.83
N GLU A 92 7.27 -8.33 10.80
CA GLU A 92 8.02 -9.25 11.66
C GLU A 92 8.16 -8.72 13.10
N SER A 93 8.53 -7.44 13.24
CA SER A 93 8.62 -6.77 14.52
C SER A 93 8.56 -5.25 14.35
N LYS A 94 8.16 -4.54 15.41
CA LYS A 94 8.14 -3.07 15.44
C LYS A 94 9.52 -2.45 15.13
N ARG A 95 10.62 -3.15 15.43
CA ARG A 95 12.00 -2.70 15.16
C ARG A 95 12.55 -3.08 13.77
N SER A 96 11.97 -4.08 13.10
CA SER A 96 12.36 -4.46 11.74
C SER A 96 12.15 -3.30 10.77
N LYS A 97 12.83 -3.26 9.62
CA LYS A 97 12.50 -2.29 8.56
C LYS A 97 11.29 -2.71 7.74
N ARG A 98 10.90 -3.99 7.81
CA ARG A 98 9.75 -4.52 7.08
C ARG A 98 8.45 -3.97 7.63
N GLY A 99 7.52 -3.74 6.73
CA GLY A 99 6.19 -3.23 7.04
C GLY A 99 5.24 -3.45 5.89
N HIS A 100 3.98 -3.13 6.14
CA HIS A 100 2.91 -3.17 5.15
C HIS A 100 2.25 -1.80 5.06
N VAL A 101 1.78 -1.44 3.87
CA VAL A 101 1.11 -0.16 3.62
C VAL A 101 -0.11 -0.36 2.72
N GLY A 102 -1.16 0.40 3.01
CA GLY A 102 -2.37 0.45 2.19
C GLY A 102 -3.23 1.65 2.55
N PHE A 103 -4.47 1.61 2.09
CA PHE A 103 -5.47 2.64 2.35
C PHE A 103 -6.45 2.17 3.42
N TYR A 104 -6.62 2.97 4.46
CA TYR A 104 -7.60 2.76 5.50
C TYR A 104 -9.02 2.71 4.91
N ILE A 105 -9.79 1.69 5.25
CA ILE A 105 -11.20 1.56 4.88
C ILE A 105 -12.10 1.83 6.10
N ASN A 106 -11.85 1.09 7.18
CA ASN A 106 -12.59 1.21 8.43
C ASN A 106 -11.79 0.52 9.55
N GLN A 107 -12.22 0.71 10.79
CA GLN A 107 -11.77 -0.08 11.94
C GLN A 107 -12.98 -0.63 12.67
N ILE A 108 -12.92 -1.89 13.08
CA ILE A 108 -13.90 -2.52 13.95
C ILE A 108 -13.11 -3.21 15.06
N ASP A 109 -13.39 -2.83 16.31
CA ASP A 109 -12.64 -3.26 17.49
C ASP A 109 -11.12 -3.06 17.30
N ASP A 110 -10.33 -4.13 17.45
CA ASP A 110 -8.88 -4.13 17.31
C ASP A 110 -8.41 -4.48 15.89
N GLU A 111 -9.29 -4.45 14.89
CA GLU A 111 -8.99 -4.79 13.49
C GLU A 111 -9.18 -3.60 12.54
N VAL A 112 -8.10 -3.25 11.84
CA VAL A 112 -8.07 -2.20 10.82
C VAL A 112 -8.26 -2.84 9.45
N PHE A 113 -9.29 -2.44 8.72
CA PHE A 113 -9.57 -2.89 7.36
C PHE A 113 -8.85 -2.02 6.35
N VAL A 114 -8.11 -2.67 5.44
CA VAL A 114 -7.12 -2.01 4.58
C VAL A 114 -7.27 -2.49 3.15
N LEU A 115 -7.48 -1.54 2.23
CA LEU A 115 -7.33 -1.77 0.81
C LEU A 115 -5.86 -1.63 0.45
N GLY A 116 -5.20 -2.73 0.11
CA GLY A 116 -3.77 -2.75 -0.15
C GLY A 116 -3.41 -3.75 -1.24
N GLY A 117 -2.25 -3.52 -1.87
CA GLY A 117 -1.60 -4.50 -2.72
C GLY A 117 -0.80 -5.51 -1.90
N ASN A 118 -0.44 -6.63 -2.50
CA ASN A 118 0.31 -7.72 -1.88
C ASN A 118 -0.35 -8.37 -0.66
N GLN A 119 -1.68 -8.24 -0.53
CA GLN A 119 -2.43 -8.87 0.55
C GLN A 119 -2.89 -10.24 0.05
N ASN A 120 -2.26 -11.30 0.55
CA ASN A 120 -2.43 -12.65 -0.01
C ASN A 120 -2.16 -12.69 -1.53
N ASN A 121 -1.07 -12.05 -1.95
CA ASN A 121 -0.70 -11.91 -3.37
C ASN A 121 -1.79 -11.26 -4.25
N GLN A 122 -2.54 -10.30 -3.69
CA GLN A 122 -3.63 -9.62 -4.37
C GLN A 122 -3.81 -8.17 -3.90
N VAL A 123 -4.43 -7.33 -4.74
CA VAL A 123 -5.10 -6.11 -4.32
C VAL A 123 -6.48 -6.48 -3.76
N ASN A 124 -6.66 -6.41 -2.45
CA ASN A 124 -7.95 -6.71 -1.81
C ASN A 124 -8.15 -5.85 -0.56
N ILE A 125 -9.23 -6.10 0.16
CA ILE A 125 -9.40 -5.62 1.53
C ILE A 125 -9.05 -6.76 2.49
N SER A 126 -8.12 -6.49 3.40
CA SER A 126 -7.73 -7.42 4.47
C SER A 126 -7.71 -6.67 5.81
N SER A 127 -7.95 -7.39 6.90
CA SER A 127 -7.84 -6.83 8.24
C SER A 127 -6.45 -7.03 8.82
N TYR A 128 -6.00 -6.07 9.63
CA TYR A 128 -4.74 -6.10 10.35
C TYR A 128 -4.97 -5.65 11.79
N PRO A 129 -4.35 -6.31 12.78
CA PRO A 129 -4.57 -5.95 14.17
C PRO A 129 -3.95 -4.59 14.49
N VAL A 130 -4.62 -3.79 15.32
CA VAL A 130 -4.12 -2.49 15.80
C VAL A 130 -2.76 -2.63 16.50
N SER A 131 -2.47 -3.79 17.10
CA SER A 131 -1.15 -4.08 17.69
C SER A 131 0.01 -4.01 16.69
N LYS A 132 -0.28 -4.17 15.38
CA LYS A 132 0.68 -4.03 14.28
C LYS A 132 0.81 -2.62 13.73
N LEU A 133 -0.06 -1.70 14.13
CA LEU A 133 -0.09 -0.34 13.61
C LEU A 133 1.20 0.42 13.95
N LEU A 134 1.75 1.10 12.95
CA LEU A 134 2.83 2.08 13.12
C LEU A 134 2.30 3.50 13.03
N GLY A 135 1.29 3.76 12.19
CA GLY A 135 0.64 5.06 12.14
C GLY A 135 -0.28 5.23 10.94
N TYR A 136 -1.07 6.30 11.00
CA TYR A 136 -1.90 6.79 9.90
C TYR A 136 -1.34 8.11 9.35
N ARG A 137 -1.58 8.35 8.05
CA ARG A 137 -1.12 9.54 7.35
C ARG A 137 -2.19 10.08 6.41
N VAL A 138 -2.51 11.36 6.58
CA VAL A 138 -3.36 12.14 5.69
C VAL A 138 -2.47 12.77 4.62
N ILE A 139 -2.71 12.41 3.36
CA ILE A 139 -2.02 13.01 2.21
C ILE A 139 -2.92 14.10 1.64
N ILE A 140 -2.42 15.34 1.62
CA ILE A 140 -3.11 16.54 1.09
C ILE A 140 -2.74 16.75 -0.37
#